data_AF-Q1GHX1-F1
#
_entry.id   AF-Q1GHX1-F1
#
_cell.length_a   1.000
_cell.length_b   1.000
_cell.length_c   1.000
_cell.angle_alpha   90.00
_cell.angle_beta   90.00
_cell.angle_gamma   90.00
#
_symmetry.space_group_name_H-M   'P 1'
#
loop_
_entity.id
_entity.type
_entity.pdbx_description
1 polymer ?
#
loop_
_entity_poly.entity_id
_entity_poly.type
_entity_poly.pdbx_seq_one_letter_code
_entity_poly.pdbx_strand_id
1 'polypeptide(L)'
;MIDINVRRVLSARLSGASNKRMPAMGLMRKLGHSADLVNGMSQRLGVDQAARMARDPEREARRLMQMVTRCAGCHEQVACGALQAENDHLSACPSYCENKASFEIPETQV
;
A
#
# COMPACT_ATOMS: atom_id res chain seq x y z
N MET A 1 51.44 11.66 22.37
CA MET A 1 52.03 10.53 23.11
C MET A 1 51.15 10.27 24.32
N ILE A 2 50.26 9.28 24.23
CA ILE A 2 50.27 7.98 25.00
C ILE A 2 49.36 8.15 26.25
N ASP A 3 48.36 7.34 26.63
CA ASP A 3 47.92 5.93 26.44
C ASP A 3 46.35 5.93 26.41
N ILE A 4 45.59 5.14 25.64
CA ILE A 4 45.45 3.67 25.54
C ILE A 4 44.84 3.01 26.81
N ASN A 5 43.56 2.59 26.66
CA ASN A 5 43.01 1.25 26.97
C ASN A 5 42.02 1.00 28.14
N VAL A 6 41.11 0.07 27.81
CA VAL A 6 40.37 -0.90 28.65
C VAL A 6 39.07 -0.45 29.33
N ARG A 7 37.94 -0.86 28.71
CA ARG A 7 36.79 -1.61 29.29
C ARG A 7 35.69 -1.62 28.22
N ARG A 8 35.68 -2.54 27.25
CA ARG A 8 35.35 -3.97 27.39
C ARG A 8 34.18 -4.20 28.37
N VAL A 9 33.07 -4.68 27.80
CA VAL A 9 32.03 -5.53 28.44
C VAL A 9 30.95 -4.81 29.27
N LEU A 10 29.82 -4.49 28.63
CA LEU A 10 28.42 -4.55 29.13
C LEU A 10 27.56 -4.01 27.97
N SER A 11 26.51 -4.63 27.42
CA SER A 11 25.64 -5.70 27.85
C SER A 11 25.06 -6.34 26.58
N ALA A 12 25.57 -7.53 26.23
CA ALA A 12 24.81 -8.49 25.46
C ALA A 12 23.74 -9.08 26.39
N ARG A 13 22.48 -8.68 26.18
CA ARG A 13 21.20 -9.18 26.76
C ARG A 13 20.17 -8.18 26.25
N LEU A 14 19.19 -8.50 25.40
CA LEU A 14 18.18 -9.54 25.61
C LEU A 14 17.66 -10.02 24.25
N SER A 15 18.00 -11.27 23.90
CA SER A 15 17.16 -12.11 23.05
C SER A 15 15.86 -12.39 23.82
N GLY A 16 14.87 -11.51 23.64
CA GLY A 16 13.49 -11.77 24.03
C GLY A 16 12.79 -12.51 22.91
N ALA A 17 12.87 -13.83 22.91
CA ALA A 17 12.04 -14.69 22.09
C ALA A 17 10.56 -14.43 22.42
N SER A 18 9.89 -13.63 21.59
CA SER A 18 8.44 -13.47 21.67
C SER A 18 7.79 -14.70 21.05
N ASN A 19 7.38 -15.61 21.92
CA ASN A 19 6.63 -16.80 21.57
C ASN A 19 5.25 -16.41 21.03
N LYS A 20 4.84 -17.13 19.99
CA LYS A 20 3.70 -16.87 19.12
C LYS A 20 2.38 -16.82 19.89
N ARG A 21 1.60 -15.77 19.62
CA ARG A 21 0.16 -15.78 19.30
C ARG A 21 -0.24 -14.34 18.89
N MET A 22 -0.33 -14.08 17.59
CA MET A 22 -0.95 -12.83 17.09
C MET A 22 -2.04 -13.17 16.06
N PRO A 23 -3.30 -13.30 16.48
CA PRO A 23 -4.44 -13.16 15.58
C PRO A 23 -4.96 -11.72 15.67
N ALA A 24 -4.65 -10.88 14.67
CA ALA A 24 -5.35 -9.63 14.27
C ALA A 24 -4.41 -8.59 13.59
N MET A 25 -3.11 -8.56 13.94
CA MET A 25 -2.11 -7.61 13.38
C MET A 25 -1.75 -7.82 11.89
N GLY A 26 -2.41 -8.75 11.20
CA GLY A 26 -2.19 -9.05 9.78
C GLY A 26 -3.19 -8.36 8.84
N LEU A 27 -4.47 -8.25 9.24
CA LEU A 27 -5.53 -7.79 8.33
C LEU A 27 -5.55 -6.26 8.19
N MET A 28 -5.43 -5.53 9.30
CA MET A 28 -5.36 -4.06 9.27
C MET A 28 -4.13 -3.59 8.50
N ARG A 29 -2.97 -4.24 8.70
CA ARG A 29 -1.74 -3.93 7.97
C ARG A 29 -1.87 -4.23 6.48
N LYS A 30 -2.58 -5.31 6.12
CA LYS A 30 -2.88 -5.64 4.73
C LYS A 30 -3.79 -4.61 4.07
N LEU A 31 -4.85 -4.18 4.76
CA LEU A 31 -5.75 -3.14 4.25
C LEU A 31 -5.03 -1.81 4.05
N GLY A 32 -4.18 -1.40 5.00
CA GLY A 32 -3.35 -0.19 4.86
C GLY A 32 -2.43 -0.27 3.64
N HIS A 33 -1.67 -1.36 3.51
CA HIS A 33 -0.82 -1.58 2.33
C HIS A 33 -1.62 -1.60 1.01
N SER A 34 -2.82 -2.17 1.02
CA SER A 34 -3.70 -2.21 -0.14
C SER A 34 -4.21 -0.82 -0.51
N ALA A 35 -4.49 0.03 0.48
CA ALA A 35 -4.84 1.43 0.26
C ALA A 35 -3.70 2.22 -0.37
N ASP A 36 -2.47 2.01 0.11
CA ASP A 36 -1.27 2.63 -0.45
C ASP A 36 -1.07 2.21 -1.92
N LEU A 37 -1.22 0.92 -2.24
CA LEU A 37 -1.12 0.41 -3.61
C LEU A 37 -2.22 0.97 -4.52
N VAL A 38 -3.46 1.05 -4.05
CA VAL A 38 -4.57 1.62 -4.85
C VAL A 38 -4.34 3.10 -5.11
N ASN A 39 -3.92 3.86 -4.10
CA ASN A 39 -3.63 5.29 -4.23
C ASN A 39 -2.44 5.52 -5.17
N GLY A 40 -1.34 4.78 -4.99
CA GLY A 40 -0.16 4.88 -5.85
C GLY A 40 -0.45 4.52 -7.31
N MET A 41 -1.34 3.55 -7.55
CA MET A 41 -1.82 3.22 -8.90
C MET A 41 -2.65 4.35 -9.50
N SER A 42 -3.58 4.97 -8.74
CA SER A 42 -4.34 6.12 -9.24
C SER A 42 -3.44 7.30 -9.65
N GLN A 43 -2.41 7.59 -8.86
CA GLN A 43 -1.47 8.68 -9.15
C GLN A 43 -0.72 8.43 -10.47
N ARG A 44 -0.20 7.22 -10.66
CA ARG A 44 0.55 6.85 -11.87
C ARG A 44 -0.31 6.81 -13.13
N LEU A 45 -1.59 6.47 -12.99
CA LEU A 45 -2.56 6.49 -14.09
C LEU A 45 -3.11 7.90 -14.39
N GLY A 46 -2.70 8.92 -13.62
CA GLY A 46 -3.22 10.28 -13.78
C GLY A 46 -4.69 10.44 -13.38
N VAL A 47 -5.21 9.55 -12.52
CA VAL A 47 -6.59 9.67 -12.04
C VAL A 47 -6.66 10.78 -10.98
N ASP A 48 -7.40 11.85 -11.28
CA ASP A 48 -7.61 12.95 -10.33
C ASP A 48 -8.63 12.55 -9.24
N GLN A 49 -8.12 11.92 -8.19
CA GLN A 49 -8.91 11.51 -7.05
C GLN A 49 -9.43 12.70 -6.24
N ALA A 50 -8.73 13.84 -6.26
CA ALA A 50 -9.15 15.03 -5.53
C ALA A 50 -10.38 15.66 -6.18
N ALA A 51 -10.39 15.79 -7.51
CA ALA A 51 -11.55 16.26 -8.26
C ALA A 51 -12.76 15.32 -8.09
N ARG A 52 -12.54 13.99 -8.16
CA ARG A 52 -13.59 12.99 -7.92
C ARG A 52 -14.19 13.12 -6.51
N MET A 53 -13.34 13.21 -5.50
CA MET A 53 -13.76 13.32 -4.11
C MET A 53 -14.47 14.64 -3.82
N ALA A 54 -14.05 15.75 -4.44
CA ALA A 54 -14.72 17.04 -4.30
C ALA A 54 -16.13 17.03 -4.90
N ARG A 55 -16.36 16.21 -5.94
CA ARG A 55 -17.66 16.10 -6.61
C ARG A 55 -18.67 15.27 -5.81
N ASP A 56 -18.27 14.10 -5.31
CA ASP A 56 -19.13 13.21 -4.53
C ASP A 56 -18.30 12.42 -3.48
N PRO A 57 -18.08 13.02 -2.30
CA PRO A 57 -17.21 12.43 -1.28
C PRO A 57 -17.70 11.07 -0.80
N GLU A 58 -19.02 10.90 -0.64
CA GLU A 58 -19.60 9.67 -0.09
C GLU A 58 -19.50 8.50 -1.07
N ARG A 59 -19.82 8.75 -2.35
CA ARG A 59 -19.70 7.74 -3.40
C ARG A 59 -18.25 7.35 -3.62
N GLU A 60 -17.34 8.31 -3.68
CA GLU A 60 -15.92 8.03 -3.92
C GLU A 60 -15.25 7.37 -2.72
N ALA A 61 -15.64 7.72 -1.48
CA ALA A 61 -15.19 6.98 -0.30
C ALA A 61 -15.65 5.51 -0.34
N ARG A 62 -16.92 5.24 -0.69
CA ARG A 62 -17.43 3.86 -0.84
C ARG A 62 -16.69 3.12 -1.95
N ARG A 63 -16.46 3.76 -3.10
CA ARG A 63 -15.71 3.19 -4.23
C ARG A 63 -14.27 2.87 -3.85
N LEU A 64 -13.58 3.77 -3.16
CA LEU A 64 -12.22 3.55 -2.68
C LEU A 64 -12.18 2.35 -1.72
N MET A 65 -13.08 2.28 -0.75
CA MET A 65 -13.14 1.15 0.18
C MET A 65 -13.33 -0.19 -0.54
N GLN A 66 -14.21 -0.24 -1.55
CA GLN A 66 -14.38 -1.44 -2.37
C GLN A 66 -13.09 -1.82 -3.13
N MET A 67 -12.39 -0.84 -3.68
CA MET A 67 -11.12 -1.07 -4.36
C MET A 67 -10.04 -1.59 -3.41
N VAL A 68 -9.95 -1.05 -2.20
CA VAL A 68 -9.01 -1.50 -1.16
C VAL A 68 -9.32 -2.93 -0.72
N THR A 69 -10.60 -3.26 -0.50
CA THR A 69 -10.99 -4.62 -0.12
C THR A 69 -10.66 -5.64 -1.20
N ARG A 70 -10.93 -5.34 -2.49
CA ARG A 70 -10.51 -6.21 -3.61
C ARG A 70 -9.00 -6.34 -3.67
N CYS A 71 -8.28 -5.22 -3.60
CA CYS A 71 -6.82 -5.22 -3.63
C CYS A 71 -6.24 -6.07 -2.50
N ALA A 72 -6.80 -6.01 -1.29
CA ALA A 72 -6.39 -6.82 -0.16
C ALA A 72 -6.60 -8.33 -0.36
N GLY A 73 -7.48 -8.75 -1.27
CA GLY A 73 -7.64 -10.13 -1.69
C GLY A 73 -6.65 -10.57 -2.78
N CYS A 74 -6.09 -9.62 -3.52
CA CYS A 74 -5.28 -9.88 -4.71
C CYS A 74 -3.95 -10.60 -4.38
N HIS A 75 -3.58 -11.56 -5.21
CA HIS A 75 -2.33 -12.32 -5.08
C HIS A 75 -1.11 -11.58 -5.63
N GLU A 76 -1.32 -10.57 -6.49
CA GLU A 76 -0.26 -9.86 -7.23
C GLU A 76 0.17 -8.53 -6.59
N GLN A 77 -0.08 -8.33 -5.28
CA GLN A 77 0.28 -7.10 -4.58
C GLN A 77 1.78 -6.78 -4.63
N VAL A 78 2.63 -7.81 -4.54
CA VAL A 78 4.09 -7.66 -4.61
C VAL A 78 4.52 -7.19 -5.99
N ALA A 79 4.01 -7.81 -7.05
CA ALA A 79 4.28 -7.41 -8.43
C ALA A 79 3.75 -5.99 -8.71
N CYS A 80 2.57 -5.65 -8.18
CA CYS A 80 2.02 -4.29 -8.25
C CYS A 80 2.93 -3.26 -7.57
N GLY A 81 3.45 -3.58 -6.38
CA GLY A 81 4.39 -2.69 -5.68
C GLY A 81 5.68 -2.47 -6.46
N ALA A 82 6.27 -3.54 -7.03
CA ALA A 82 7.47 -3.43 -7.87
C ALA A 82 7.20 -2.58 -9.13
N LEU A 83 6.12 -2.85 -9.85
CA LEU A 83 5.71 -2.07 -11.02
C LEU A 83 5.58 -0.58 -10.68
N GLN A 84 4.93 -0.25 -9.56
CA GLN A 84 4.77 1.12 -9.13
C GLN A 84 6.10 1.76 -8.71
N ALA A 85 7.01 1.02 -8.07
CA ALA A 85 8.32 1.54 -7.70
C ALA A 85 9.20 1.86 -8.91
N GLU A 86 9.03 1.12 -10.01
CA GLU A 86 9.81 1.27 -11.25
C GLU A 86 9.24 2.32 -12.22
N ASN A 87 8.00 2.76 -12.03
CA ASN A 87 7.30 3.63 -12.97
C ASN A 87 6.65 4.83 -12.26
N ASP A 88 7.00 6.04 -12.67
CA ASP A 88 6.35 7.28 -12.21
C ASP A 88 5.00 7.53 -12.89
N HIS A 89 4.79 6.93 -14.06
CA HIS A 89 3.57 7.04 -14.85
C HIS A 89 3.23 5.71 -15.53
N LEU A 90 1.94 5.41 -15.63
CA LEU A 90 1.39 4.25 -16.34
C LEU A 90 0.29 4.70 -17.31
N SER A 91 0.35 4.25 -18.56
CA SER A 91 -0.71 4.54 -19.55
C SER A 91 -1.96 3.68 -19.39
N ALA A 92 -1.83 2.53 -18.70
CA ALA A 92 -2.93 1.62 -18.43
C ALA A 92 -2.62 0.76 -17.19
N CYS A 93 -3.67 0.20 -16.57
CA CYS A 93 -3.50 -0.79 -15.52
C CYS A 93 -2.84 -2.06 -16.07
N PRO A 94 -2.00 -2.74 -15.27
CA PRO A 94 -1.53 -4.07 -15.63
C PRO A 94 -2.71 -5.04 -15.75
N SER A 95 -2.56 -6.05 -16.61
CA SER A 95 -3.63 -7.02 -16.92
C SER A 95 -4.14 -7.78 -15.70
N TYR A 96 -3.29 -7.99 -14.69
CA TYR A 96 -3.64 -8.67 -13.44
C TYR A 96 -4.39 -7.78 -12.42
N CYS A 97 -4.54 -6.48 -12.67
CA CYS A 97 -5.16 -5.57 -11.71
C CYS A 97 -6.67 -5.82 -11.60
N GLU A 98 -7.10 -6.38 -10.47
CA GLU A 98 -8.54 -6.57 -10.16
C GLU A 98 -9.34 -5.26 -10.05
N ASN A 99 -8.67 -4.13 -9.93
CA ASN A 99 -9.28 -2.80 -9.89
C ASN A 99 -9.27 -2.06 -11.24
N LYS A 100 -8.80 -2.69 -12.32
CA LYS A 100 -8.69 -2.07 -13.65
C LYS A 100 -9.97 -1.34 -14.08
N ALA A 101 -11.10 -2.03 -14.07
CA ALA A 101 -12.39 -1.45 -14.44
C ALA A 101 -12.81 -0.27 -13.54
N SER A 102 -12.33 -0.22 -12.29
CA SER A 102 -12.62 0.91 -11.41
C SER A 102 -11.85 2.15 -11.84
N PHE A 103 -10.60 2.03 -12.27
CA PHE A 103 -9.81 3.18 -12.73
C PHE A 103 -10.32 3.74 -14.06
N GLU A 104 -10.80 2.86 -14.94
CA GLU A 104 -11.21 3.17 -16.32
C GLU A 104 -12.58 3.85 -16.44
N ILE A 105 -13.32 4.10 -15.34
CA ILE A 105 -14.66 4.70 -15.41
C ILE A 105 -14.58 6.06 -16.12
N PRO A 106 -15.18 6.22 -17.32
CA PRO A 106 -15.31 7.51 -17.98
C PRO A 106 -16.29 8.37 -17.19
N GLU A 107 -16.09 9.69 -17.18
CA GLU A 107 -16.82 10.70 -16.39
C GLU A 107 -18.36 10.73 -16.63
N THR A 108 -18.90 9.88 -17.49
CA THR A 108 -20.28 9.88 -17.98
C THR A 108 -21.30 9.09 -17.15
N GLN A 109 -21.06 8.87 -15.85
CA GLN A 109 -22.15 8.52 -14.93
C GLN A 109 -22.35 9.67 -13.93
N VAL A 110 -23.06 10.68 -14.44
CA VAL A 110 -23.79 11.71 -13.69
C VAL A 110 -25.23 11.24 -13.57
#